data_AF-A0A2V9AQB8-F1
#
_entry.id   AF-A0A2V9AQB8-F1
#
_cell.length_a   1.000
_cell.length_b   1.000
_cell.length_c   1.000
_cell.angle_alpha   90.00
_cell.angle_beta   90.00
_cell.angle_gamma   90.00
#
_symmetry.space_group_name_H-M   'P 1'
#
loop_
_entity.id
_entity.type
_entity.pdbx_description
1 polymer ?
#
loop_
_entity_poly.entity_id
_entity_poly.type
_entity_poly.pdbx_seq_one_letter_code
_entity_poly.pdbx_strand_id
1 'polypeptide(L)'
;MAARKTFFRFCLFTAVLCLAGLSARAQSPTAQAGGSFMVQCPGTSPLHPTAISNSNLSVPLTEAAEPAYQGPVVTQETVGGVALTYTLNGGTIKCQEISGGDGYATMADGNQMFMFSFGPLSGLDLIKNGQPGTLFAADFNNHYNSPTLPSVCGRAAPSNCASAGAAGISSNSAISDPTYDASRPISLNGAIADPATIMTVGVLNGNIPAPLIAFDEDDEFFLTLSNVGMIMRPDLFEEHTVHFHGYPNASSYYDGVPDATWAINIGGSATYYYLAPDAGTYFWHCHITPPEHLQMGMVGQLYVRPRQNRLPAGASLYTAATTWYQQDLRTACLNTGNSNGTISPDILCSTPQPAINTAFNHVAGYKYAYNDGDGSTRYDIDVPIQIHGFDPNFHFVGMTFNPEGFADMKDKYFLLNGRSYPDTVGIVGYAGGPSTSAASAAGSPDAASGAIGTEDSDGRTRFSQPLPTLITLDSHGGPGGTGQRALLRIADLDVTEYQTLASLGMPMQLVGFNAKLLRDQAGNNLYITTNSITLGGGESLDVILDSTGIPPGTYFLYTPNLDHLSNDAENFGGLMTEVVVK
;
A
#
# COMPACT_ATOMS: atom_id res chain seq x y z
N MET A 1 -48.54 22.95 60.43
CA MET A 1 -49.68 22.19 59.88
C MET A 1 -49.21 21.56 58.57
N ALA A 2 -48.56 20.41 58.60
CA ALA A 2 -49.17 19.07 58.67
C ALA A 2 -50.01 18.75 57.42
N ALA A 3 -49.41 18.01 56.47
CA ALA A 3 -49.94 16.77 55.88
C ALA A 3 -49.38 16.52 54.45
N ARG A 4 -49.16 15.23 54.17
CA ARG A 4 -48.93 14.59 52.86
C ARG A 4 -47.49 14.46 52.37
N LYS A 5 -46.69 13.73 53.16
CA LYS A 5 -45.65 12.81 52.66
C LYS A 5 -46.19 11.38 52.78
N THR A 6 -46.66 10.78 51.69
CA THR A 6 -46.80 9.32 51.50
C THR A 6 -47.40 9.06 50.13
N PHE A 7 -46.59 8.78 49.12
CA PHE A 7 -46.92 8.02 47.91
C PHE A 7 -45.72 8.11 46.95
N PHE A 8 -44.62 7.40 47.23
CA PHE A 8 -43.59 7.01 46.23
C PHE A 8 -42.50 6.16 46.90
N ARG A 9 -42.90 5.05 47.54
CA ARG A 9 -41.99 3.99 48.00
C ARG A 9 -42.76 2.67 48.05
N PHE A 10 -43.13 2.09 46.91
CA PHE A 10 -43.63 0.71 46.87
C PHE A 10 -43.57 0.00 45.50
N CYS A 11 -42.67 0.38 44.57
CA CYS A 11 -42.50 -0.34 43.29
C CYS A 11 -41.04 -0.65 42.95
N LEU A 12 -40.21 -0.98 43.94
CA LEU A 12 -38.82 -1.39 43.70
C LEU A 12 -38.44 -2.59 44.56
N PHE A 13 -39.24 -3.66 44.58
CA PHE A 13 -38.88 -4.93 45.23
C PHE A 13 -39.71 -6.12 44.71
N THR A 14 -39.78 -6.33 43.40
CA THR A 14 -40.38 -7.56 42.84
C THR A 14 -39.94 -7.84 41.39
N ALA A 15 -38.63 -7.94 41.15
CA ALA A 15 -38.11 -8.49 39.89
C ALA A 15 -36.68 -9.07 40.03
N VAL A 16 -36.35 -9.65 41.18
CA VAL A 16 -35.12 -10.45 41.37
C VAL A 16 -35.55 -11.78 41.96
N LEU A 17 -35.77 -12.78 41.10
CA LEU A 17 -35.51 -14.21 41.31
C LEU A 17 -36.19 -15.00 40.18
N CYS A 18 -35.43 -15.28 39.11
CA CYS A 18 -35.62 -16.46 38.26
C CYS A 18 -34.29 -16.72 37.53
N LEU A 19 -33.28 -17.18 38.28
CA LEU A 19 -32.12 -17.86 37.71
C LEU A 19 -32.50 -19.33 37.53
N ALA A 20 -32.79 -19.72 36.29
CA ALA A 20 -32.70 -21.09 35.82
C ALA A 20 -31.86 -21.07 34.54
N GLY A 21 -30.82 -21.90 34.52
CA GLY A 21 -29.71 -21.84 33.57
C GLY A 21 -30.14 -21.99 32.10
N LEU A 22 -29.76 -20.99 31.31
CA LEU A 22 -29.51 -21.13 29.89
C LEU A 22 -28.01 -21.00 29.69
N SER A 23 -27.36 -22.10 29.31
CA SER A 23 -26.00 -22.11 28.80
C SER A 23 -25.97 -21.34 27.48
N ALA A 24 -25.65 -20.06 27.53
CA ALA A 24 -25.29 -19.30 26.35
C ALA A 24 -23.96 -19.83 25.81
N ARG A 25 -24.00 -20.53 24.67
CA ARG A 25 -22.82 -20.69 23.81
C ARG A 25 -22.44 -19.29 23.33
N ALA A 26 -21.18 -18.90 23.54
CA ALA A 26 -20.61 -17.68 23.01
C ALA A 26 -20.79 -17.66 21.49
N GLN A 27 -21.66 -16.77 21.00
CA GLN A 27 -21.66 -16.34 19.61
C GLN A 27 -20.57 -15.27 19.46
N SER A 28 -19.76 -15.42 18.43
CA SER A 28 -18.76 -14.47 17.96
C SER A 28 -19.35 -13.06 17.82
N PRO A 29 -18.63 -11.99 18.20
CA PRO A 29 -19.15 -10.63 18.06
C PRO A 29 -19.10 -10.22 16.59
N THR A 30 -20.27 -9.97 16.00
CA THR A 30 -20.44 -9.20 14.77
C THR A 30 -21.02 -7.82 15.11
N ALA A 31 -20.63 -6.83 14.29
CA ALA A 31 -21.10 -5.44 14.22
C ALA A 31 -20.29 -4.36 14.95
N GLN A 32 -19.47 -3.72 14.11
CA GLN A 32 -18.83 -2.42 14.21
C GLN A 32 -19.88 -1.29 14.34
N ALA A 33 -19.83 -0.55 15.45
CA ALA A 33 -20.36 0.81 15.57
C ALA A 33 -19.67 1.52 16.77
N GLY A 34 -18.91 2.58 16.49
CA GLY A 34 -18.42 3.56 17.46
C GLY A 34 -17.15 3.18 18.25
N GLY A 35 -16.05 3.88 17.95
CA GLY A 35 -15.01 4.27 18.93
C GLY A 35 -14.27 3.15 19.68
N SER A 36 -14.09 1.96 19.11
CA SER A 36 -13.24 0.94 19.69
C SER A 36 -11.88 0.91 18.98
N PHE A 37 -10.80 1.06 19.73
CA PHE A 37 -9.43 0.79 19.28
C PHE A 37 -9.15 -0.72 19.06
N MET A 38 -10.17 -1.58 19.10
CA MET A 38 -9.96 -2.98 18.73
C MET A 38 -9.78 -3.11 17.22
N VAL A 39 -8.51 -3.05 16.83
CA VAL A 39 -8.03 -3.43 15.51
C VAL A 39 -8.23 -4.94 15.35
N GLN A 40 -9.05 -5.35 14.37
CA GLN A 40 -9.38 -6.75 14.14
C GLN A 40 -9.34 -7.08 12.66
N CYS A 41 -8.72 -8.22 12.35
CA CYS A 41 -8.75 -8.82 11.03
C CYS A 41 -9.56 -10.12 11.07
N PRO A 42 -10.61 -10.28 10.25
CA PRO A 42 -11.37 -11.53 10.23
C PRO A 42 -10.47 -12.71 9.81
N GLY A 43 -10.52 -13.81 10.57
CA GLY A 43 -9.78 -15.03 10.22
C GLY A 43 -10.41 -15.82 9.06
N THR A 44 -11.71 -15.61 8.82
CA THR A 44 -12.50 -16.23 7.75
C THR A 44 -13.67 -15.31 7.39
N SER A 45 -14.20 -15.49 6.19
CA SER A 45 -15.43 -14.85 5.72
C SER A 45 -16.23 -15.84 4.85
N PRO A 46 -17.45 -15.50 4.41
CA PRO A 46 -18.16 -16.29 3.39
C PRO A 46 -17.37 -16.42 2.07
N LEU A 47 -16.59 -15.40 1.68
CA LEU A 47 -15.75 -15.45 0.47
C LEU A 47 -14.44 -16.23 0.69
N HIS A 48 -13.94 -16.26 1.93
CA HIS A 48 -12.75 -17.00 2.33
C HIS A 48 -13.04 -17.85 3.57
N PRO A 49 -13.75 -18.99 3.43
CA PRO A 49 -14.20 -19.79 4.56
C PRO A 49 -13.09 -20.60 5.22
N THR A 50 -11.91 -20.68 4.59
CA THR A 50 -10.75 -21.41 5.10
C THR A 50 -9.70 -20.43 5.61
N ALA A 51 -9.42 -20.47 6.90
CA ALA A 51 -8.36 -19.67 7.49
C ALA A 51 -6.99 -20.18 7.04
N ILE A 52 -6.10 -19.25 6.70
CA ILE A 52 -4.67 -19.54 6.60
C ILE A 52 -4.08 -19.50 8.01
N SER A 53 -3.15 -20.41 8.29
CA SER A 53 -2.44 -20.45 9.57
C SER A 53 -0.95 -20.22 9.36
N ASN A 54 -0.31 -19.50 10.28
CA ASN A 54 1.13 -19.40 10.36
C ASN A 54 1.62 -20.11 11.62
N SER A 55 2.38 -21.18 11.46
CA SER A 55 2.97 -21.93 12.58
C SER A 55 4.28 -21.30 13.09
N ASN A 56 4.92 -20.45 12.29
CA ASN A 56 6.10 -19.69 12.68
C ASN A 56 5.76 -18.20 12.80
N LEU A 57 5.24 -17.84 13.96
CA LEU A 57 4.81 -16.49 14.32
C LEU A 57 5.90 -15.41 14.25
N SER A 58 7.18 -15.80 14.08
CA SER A 58 8.30 -14.86 13.91
C SER A 58 8.65 -14.55 12.45
N VAL A 59 8.09 -15.31 11.50
CA VAL A 59 8.31 -15.12 10.06
C VAL A 59 6.95 -14.91 9.40
N PRO A 60 6.67 -13.71 8.87
CA PRO A 60 5.38 -13.43 8.23
C PRO A 60 5.21 -14.29 6.98
N LEU A 61 3.96 -14.63 6.66
CA LEU A 61 3.63 -15.25 5.40
C LEU A 61 3.86 -14.26 4.26
N THR A 62 4.32 -14.78 3.13
CA THR A 62 4.51 -14.02 1.89
C THR A 62 3.42 -14.39 0.89
N GLU A 63 3.37 -13.72 -0.25
CA GLU A 63 2.49 -14.08 -1.37
C GLU A 63 2.58 -15.56 -1.80
N ALA A 64 3.68 -16.26 -1.49
CA ALA A 64 3.80 -17.69 -1.76
C ALA A 64 2.81 -18.54 -0.93
N ALA A 65 2.21 -17.98 0.13
CA ALA A 65 1.17 -18.61 0.93
C ALA A 65 -0.24 -18.45 0.31
N GLU A 66 -0.38 -17.67 -0.77
CA GLU A 66 -1.63 -17.57 -1.51
C GLU A 66 -2.09 -18.95 -2.04
N PRO A 67 -3.39 -19.29 -1.91
CA PRO A 67 -3.92 -20.52 -2.47
C PRO A 67 -3.91 -20.45 -4.00
N ALA A 68 -3.53 -21.56 -4.61
CA ALA A 68 -3.57 -21.71 -6.06
C ALA A 68 -5.00 -21.47 -6.58
N TYR A 69 -5.11 -20.72 -7.66
CA TYR A 69 -6.37 -20.46 -8.34
C TYR A 69 -6.82 -21.71 -9.12
N GLN A 70 -7.92 -22.33 -8.70
CA GLN A 70 -8.45 -23.57 -9.30
C GLN A 70 -9.68 -23.32 -10.20
N GLY A 71 -9.97 -22.06 -10.52
CA GLY A 71 -11.21 -21.66 -11.18
C GLY A 71 -12.30 -21.23 -10.19
N PRO A 72 -13.37 -20.61 -10.69
CA PRO A 72 -14.49 -20.17 -9.87
C PRO A 72 -15.34 -21.34 -9.40
N VAL A 73 -15.86 -21.24 -8.18
CA VAL A 73 -16.79 -22.20 -7.57
C VAL A 73 -18.07 -21.46 -7.18
N VAL A 74 -19.17 -21.74 -7.89
CA VAL A 74 -20.48 -21.18 -7.56
C VAL A 74 -21.02 -21.88 -6.31
N THR A 75 -21.24 -21.11 -5.26
CA THR A 75 -21.69 -21.56 -3.94
C THR A 75 -23.04 -20.95 -3.61
N GLN A 76 -23.85 -21.69 -2.84
CA GLN A 76 -25.11 -21.21 -2.31
C GLN A 76 -25.13 -21.27 -0.79
N GLU A 77 -25.55 -20.18 -0.16
CA GLU A 77 -25.72 -20.08 1.28
C GLU A 77 -27.13 -19.58 1.61
N THR A 78 -27.73 -20.10 2.68
CA THR A 78 -29.03 -19.60 3.16
C THR A 78 -28.82 -18.65 4.33
N VAL A 79 -28.98 -17.35 4.12
CA VAL A 79 -28.89 -16.33 5.18
C VAL A 79 -30.28 -15.79 5.48
N GLY A 80 -30.75 -15.95 6.71
CA GLY A 80 -32.09 -15.48 7.13
C GLY A 80 -33.26 -16.11 6.34
N GLY A 81 -33.07 -17.30 5.77
CA GLY A 81 -34.06 -17.98 4.91
C GLY A 81 -34.03 -17.57 3.44
N VAL A 82 -33.11 -16.67 3.05
CA VAL A 82 -32.87 -16.29 1.65
C VAL A 82 -31.66 -17.06 1.12
N ALA A 83 -31.83 -17.76 0.00
CA ALA A 83 -30.73 -18.40 -0.71
C ALA A 83 -29.94 -17.35 -1.50
N LEU A 84 -28.71 -17.10 -1.09
CA LEU A 84 -27.75 -16.25 -1.77
C LEU A 84 -26.81 -17.14 -2.58
N THR A 85 -26.61 -16.79 -3.86
CA THR A 85 -25.64 -17.46 -4.74
C THR A 85 -24.48 -16.52 -4.98
N TYR A 86 -23.25 -16.98 -4.75
CA TYR A 86 -22.03 -16.22 -4.96
C TYR A 86 -20.92 -17.08 -5.54
N THR A 87 -19.93 -16.45 -6.16
CA THR A 87 -18.78 -17.14 -6.77
C THR A 87 -17.57 -17.00 -5.87
N LEU A 88 -16.96 -18.14 -5.52
CA LEU A 88 -15.69 -18.21 -4.83
C LEU A 88 -14.56 -18.36 -5.85
N ASN A 89 -13.60 -17.44 -5.84
CA ASN A 89 -12.43 -17.49 -6.72
C ASN A 89 -11.15 -17.88 -5.97
N GLY A 90 -11.25 -18.39 -4.74
CA GLY A 90 -10.10 -18.47 -3.85
C GLY A 90 -9.68 -17.07 -3.42
N GLY A 91 -8.37 -16.84 -3.24
CA GLY A 91 -7.87 -15.66 -2.54
C GLY A 91 -7.96 -15.81 -1.03
N THR A 92 -7.62 -14.74 -0.31
CA THR A 92 -7.43 -14.75 1.14
C THR A 92 -7.87 -13.44 1.78
N ILE A 93 -7.78 -13.36 3.11
CA ILE A 93 -8.03 -12.13 3.86
C ILE A 93 -6.69 -11.45 4.16
N LYS A 94 -6.58 -10.20 3.71
CA LYS A 94 -5.47 -9.30 3.92
C LYS A 94 -5.85 -8.17 4.85
N CYS A 95 -4.93 -7.77 5.71
CA CYS A 95 -5.16 -6.73 6.69
C CYS A 95 -3.93 -5.84 6.85
N GLN A 96 -4.18 -4.57 7.14
CA GLN A 96 -3.14 -3.59 7.45
C GLN A 96 -3.68 -2.53 8.40
N GLU A 97 -2.81 -2.00 9.25
CA GLU A 97 -3.10 -0.92 10.18
C GLU A 97 -2.14 0.25 9.94
N ILE A 98 -2.69 1.45 9.88
CA ILE A 98 -1.97 2.70 9.68
C ILE A 98 -2.47 3.77 10.65
N SER A 99 -1.62 4.75 10.92
CA SER A 99 -1.95 5.97 11.64
C SER A 99 -2.08 7.13 10.68
N GLY A 100 -2.92 8.11 10.99
CA GLY A 100 -2.89 9.45 10.40
C GLY A 100 -2.42 10.45 11.45
N GLY A 101 -1.34 11.17 11.15
CA GLY A 101 -0.73 12.14 12.06
C GLY A 101 0.30 13.00 11.34
N ASP A 102 1.20 13.62 12.09
CA ASP A 102 2.28 14.45 11.55
C ASP A 102 3.64 13.74 11.56
N GLY A 103 4.66 14.44 11.07
CA GLY A 103 6.05 14.01 11.10
C GLY A 103 6.94 14.93 10.28
N TYR A 104 8.12 14.43 9.93
CA TYR A 104 9.09 15.14 9.08
C TYR A 104 9.72 14.21 8.06
N ALA A 105 10.10 14.77 6.90
CA ALA A 105 11.00 14.15 5.94
C ALA A 105 12.26 15.01 5.76
N THR A 106 13.42 14.37 5.63
CA THR A 106 14.68 15.02 5.23
C THR A 106 14.85 14.86 3.73
N MET A 107 14.99 15.98 3.02
CA MET A 107 15.21 16.01 1.58
C MET A 107 16.69 15.78 1.26
N ALA A 108 16.99 15.52 -0.02
CA ALA A 108 18.33 15.13 -0.47
C ALA A 108 19.43 16.20 -0.25
N ASP A 109 19.06 17.47 -0.13
CA ASP A 109 19.97 18.58 0.24
C ASP A 109 20.12 18.75 1.76
N GLY A 110 19.44 17.93 2.55
CA GLY A 110 19.42 17.94 4.01
C GLY A 110 18.36 18.85 4.64
N ASN A 111 17.56 19.57 3.84
CA ASN A 111 16.45 20.36 4.36
C ASN A 111 15.35 19.46 4.92
N GLN A 112 14.80 19.86 6.06
CA GLN A 112 13.73 19.11 6.71
C GLN A 112 12.37 19.74 6.40
N MET A 113 11.43 18.88 5.98
CA MET A 113 10.08 19.20 5.57
C MET A 113 9.09 18.66 6.58
N PHE A 114 8.25 19.53 7.13
CA PHE A 114 7.11 19.14 7.96
C PHE A 114 6.03 18.47 7.12
N MET A 115 5.33 17.47 7.66
CA MET A 115 4.32 16.70 6.91
C MET A 115 3.12 16.30 7.77
N PHE A 116 1.98 16.14 7.09
CA PHE A 116 0.82 15.37 7.56
C PHE A 116 0.77 14.11 6.71
N SER A 117 0.91 12.95 7.32
CA SER A 117 1.11 11.73 6.54
C SER A 117 0.64 10.48 7.28
N PHE A 118 0.62 9.36 6.57
CA PHE A 118 0.27 8.08 7.14
C PHE A 118 1.51 7.35 7.66
N GLY A 119 1.43 6.83 8.87
CA GLY A 119 2.48 6.02 9.50
C GLY A 119 2.08 4.55 9.63
N PRO A 120 3.00 3.60 9.48
CA PRO A 120 2.68 2.18 9.63
C PRO A 120 2.42 1.79 11.10
N LEU A 121 1.39 0.98 11.34
CA LEU A 121 1.08 0.36 12.64
C LEU A 121 1.04 -1.18 12.59
N SER A 122 1.23 -1.77 11.41
CA SER A 122 1.39 -3.21 11.20
C SER A 122 2.40 -3.47 10.06
N GLY A 123 2.77 -4.74 9.86
CA GLY A 123 3.64 -5.15 8.76
C GLY A 123 5.05 -4.59 8.85
N LEU A 124 5.47 -4.17 10.05
CA LEU A 124 6.68 -3.38 10.22
C LEU A 124 7.92 -4.14 9.73
N ASP A 125 8.01 -5.46 9.96
CA ASP A 125 9.13 -6.28 9.48
C ASP A 125 9.17 -6.39 7.95
N LEU A 126 8.01 -6.47 7.30
CA LEU A 126 7.92 -6.51 5.84
C LEU A 126 8.35 -5.17 5.24
N ILE A 127 7.81 -4.07 5.77
CA ILE A 127 8.14 -2.70 5.35
C ILE A 127 9.64 -2.45 5.51
N LYS A 128 10.25 -2.92 6.60
CA LYS A 128 11.69 -2.84 6.85
C LYS A 128 12.55 -3.43 5.75
N ASN A 129 12.00 -4.41 5.01
CA ASN A 129 12.66 -5.13 3.93
C ASN A 129 12.17 -4.67 2.53
N GLY A 130 11.50 -3.52 2.45
CA GLY A 130 10.99 -2.95 1.20
C GLY A 130 9.77 -3.70 0.65
N GLN A 131 9.11 -4.50 1.48
CA GLN A 131 7.90 -5.24 1.10
C GLN A 131 6.63 -4.47 1.50
N PRO A 132 5.49 -4.73 0.84
CA PRO A 132 4.20 -4.18 1.23
C PRO A 132 3.87 -4.46 2.71
N GLY A 133 3.17 -3.52 3.36
CA GLY A 133 2.74 -3.64 4.76
C GLY A 133 1.50 -4.51 4.98
N THR A 134 0.92 -5.05 3.91
CA THR A 134 -0.25 -5.92 3.93
C THR A 134 0.10 -7.31 4.46
N LEU A 135 -0.74 -7.83 5.35
CA LEU A 135 -0.51 -9.09 6.03
C LEU A 135 -1.68 -10.05 5.85
N PHE A 136 -1.40 -11.35 5.89
CA PHE A 136 -2.45 -12.33 6.08
C PHE A 136 -3.07 -12.18 7.47
N ALA A 137 -4.35 -12.55 7.60
CA ALA A 137 -5.06 -12.49 8.87
C ALA A 137 -4.35 -13.21 10.03
N ALA A 138 -3.64 -14.32 9.75
CA ALA A 138 -2.87 -15.04 10.76
C ALA A 138 -1.73 -14.21 11.36
N ASP A 139 -1.03 -13.44 10.52
CA ASP A 139 0.12 -12.63 10.94
C ASP A 139 -0.35 -11.34 11.60
N PHE A 140 -1.38 -10.71 11.03
CA PHE A 140 -1.98 -9.50 11.57
C PHE A 140 -2.51 -9.71 13.00
N ASN A 141 -3.27 -10.79 13.22
CA ASN A 141 -3.87 -11.12 14.51
C ASN A 141 -2.89 -11.75 15.51
N ASN A 142 -1.65 -12.07 15.09
CA ASN A 142 -0.61 -12.45 16.03
C ASN A 142 -0.12 -11.25 16.87
N HIS A 143 -0.58 -10.03 16.56
CA HIS A 143 -0.26 -8.76 17.21
C HIS A 143 1.24 -8.46 17.31
N TYR A 144 1.55 -7.19 17.54
CA TYR A 144 2.90 -6.80 17.91
C TYR A 144 3.27 -7.43 19.26
N ASN A 145 4.48 -7.99 19.37
CA ASN A 145 5.03 -8.49 20.63
C ASN A 145 6.55 -8.35 20.62
N SER A 146 7.07 -7.36 21.35
CA SER A 146 8.50 -7.13 21.50
C SER A 146 8.75 -6.47 22.86
N PRO A 147 9.90 -6.70 23.53
CA PRO A 147 10.23 -6.02 24.80
C PRO A 147 10.24 -4.49 24.72
N THR A 148 10.36 -3.93 23.52
CA THR A 148 10.44 -2.50 23.27
C THR A 148 9.37 -2.09 22.26
N LEU A 149 8.82 -0.89 22.41
CA LEU A 149 7.96 -0.29 21.38
C LEU A 149 8.74 -0.14 20.06
N PRO A 150 8.06 -0.11 18.89
CA PRO A 150 8.67 0.31 17.63
C PRO A 150 9.39 1.65 17.86
N SER A 151 10.72 1.66 17.75
CA SER A 151 11.52 2.78 18.24
C SER A 151 12.08 3.62 17.11
N VAL A 152 11.52 4.82 17.04
CA VAL A 152 12.26 6.06 16.81
C VAL A 152 13.64 6.01 17.50
N CYS A 153 14.72 6.05 16.71
CA CYS A 153 16.11 6.05 17.21
C CYS A 153 16.36 7.32 18.06
N GLY A 154 17.22 7.29 19.08
CA GLY A 154 17.44 8.46 19.95
C GLY A 154 18.27 9.61 19.32
N ARG A 155 18.38 10.74 20.05
CA ARG A 155 19.00 12.06 19.75
C ARG A 155 20.46 12.10 19.26
N ALA A 156 21.06 10.93 19.09
CA ALA A 156 22.35 10.77 18.45
C ALA A 156 22.28 9.36 17.87
N ALA A 157 22.50 9.21 16.57
CA ALA A 157 22.78 7.92 15.98
C ALA A 157 24.26 7.58 16.21
N PRO A 158 24.61 6.70 17.16
CA PRO A 158 25.82 5.93 16.99
C PRO A 158 25.51 4.43 17.04
N SER A 159 25.78 3.74 15.94
CA SER A 159 26.01 2.30 15.83
C SER A 159 24.88 1.30 16.14
N ASN A 160 23.78 1.67 16.81
CA ASN A 160 22.68 0.75 17.15
C ASN A 160 21.49 0.76 16.15
N CYS A 161 21.44 1.74 15.24
CA CYS A 161 20.42 1.80 14.19
C CYS A 161 20.79 0.97 12.93
N ALA A 162 21.97 0.36 12.86
CA ALA A 162 22.32 -0.58 11.78
C ALA A 162 21.48 -1.89 11.82
N SER A 163 20.77 -2.13 12.92
CA SER A 163 19.73 -3.15 13.05
C SER A 163 18.32 -2.54 13.06
N ALA A 164 18.19 -1.21 12.96
CA ALA A 164 16.93 -0.53 12.75
C ALA A 164 16.51 -0.74 11.30
N GLY A 165 15.63 -1.70 11.07
CA GLY A 165 14.96 -1.78 9.78
C GLY A 165 14.12 -0.51 9.52
N ALA A 166 13.75 -0.31 8.27
CA ALA A 166 12.89 0.81 7.86
C ALA A 166 11.56 0.86 8.64
N ALA A 167 10.98 2.06 8.75
CA ALA A 167 9.94 2.42 9.73
C ALA A 167 10.39 2.44 11.21
N GLY A 168 11.70 2.40 11.48
CA GLY A 168 12.26 2.69 12.81
C GLY A 168 12.16 1.52 13.78
N ILE A 169 12.71 0.37 13.43
CA ILE A 169 12.69 -0.80 14.33
C ILE A 169 14.10 -1.22 14.74
N SER A 170 14.74 -0.48 15.64
CA SER A 170 15.81 -1.06 16.46
C SER A 170 15.31 -1.35 17.87
N SER A 171 15.98 -2.27 18.56
CA SER A 171 15.80 -2.47 19.99
C SER A 171 16.42 -1.30 20.77
N ASN A 172 15.78 -0.14 20.77
CA ASN A 172 16.17 0.90 21.72
C ASN A 172 15.71 0.49 23.12
N SER A 173 16.66 0.23 24.01
CA SER A 173 16.42 -0.14 25.42
C SER A 173 15.75 0.95 26.26
N ALA A 174 15.32 2.07 25.66
CA ALA A 174 14.81 3.24 26.36
C ALA A 174 13.30 3.24 26.63
N ILE A 175 12.49 2.50 25.87
CA ILE A 175 11.02 2.46 26.05
C ILE A 175 10.53 1.01 26.01
N SER A 176 10.19 0.48 27.18
CA SER A 176 9.58 -0.83 27.33
C SER A 176 8.17 -0.83 26.76
N ASP A 177 7.82 -1.84 25.97
CA ASP A 177 6.44 -2.10 25.59
C ASP A 177 5.69 -2.62 26.84
N PRO A 178 4.71 -1.88 27.39
CA PRO A 178 3.96 -2.31 28.56
C PRO A 178 3.05 -3.53 28.28
N THR A 179 2.83 -3.85 27.00
CA THR A 179 2.00 -4.97 26.54
C THR A 179 2.81 -6.22 26.18
N TYR A 180 4.14 -6.16 26.30
CA TYR A 180 5.04 -7.27 26.00
C TYR A 180 4.72 -8.50 26.85
N ASP A 181 4.60 -9.64 26.18
CA ASP A 181 4.42 -10.95 26.79
C ASP A 181 5.63 -11.85 26.46
N ALA A 182 6.46 -12.08 27.47
CA ALA A 182 7.64 -12.95 27.36
C ALA A 182 7.31 -14.43 27.09
N SER A 183 6.05 -14.84 27.23
CA SER A 183 5.59 -16.19 26.89
C SER A 183 5.26 -16.37 25.40
N ARG A 184 5.14 -15.26 24.66
CA ARG A 184 4.87 -15.24 23.22
C ARG A 184 6.17 -15.00 22.43
N PRO A 185 6.29 -15.54 21.21
CA PRO A 185 7.42 -15.24 20.33
C PRO A 185 7.43 -13.76 19.96
N ILE A 186 8.62 -13.24 19.63
CA ILE A 186 8.74 -11.87 19.09
C ILE A 186 8.00 -11.80 17.75
N SER A 187 7.16 -10.79 17.60
CA SER A 187 6.37 -10.51 16.41
C SER A 187 6.39 -9.01 16.15
N LEU A 188 6.96 -8.61 15.02
CA LEU A 188 7.03 -7.21 14.59
C LEU A 188 6.00 -6.87 13.50
N ASN A 189 5.29 -7.88 13.02
CA ASN A 189 4.35 -7.74 11.89
C ASN A 189 2.92 -7.50 12.35
N GLY A 190 2.48 -8.15 13.42
CA GLY A 190 1.08 -8.05 13.83
C GLY A 190 0.64 -6.62 14.17
N ALA A 191 -0.67 -6.42 14.17
CA ALA A 191 -1.29 -5.14 14.51
C ALA A 191 -0.92 -4.67 15.92
N ILE A 192 -0.80 -3.36 16.08
CA ILE A 192 -0.61 -2.73 17.39
C ILE A 192 -2.00 -2.54 17.98
N ALA A 193 -2.40 -3.38 18.92
CA ALA A 193 -3.78 -3.37 19.42
C ALA A 193 -4.01 -2.48 20.66
N ASP A 194 -2.94 -2.03 21.32
CA ASP A 194 -3.08 -1.20 22.52
C ASP A 194 -3.20 0.29 22.14
N PRO A 195 -4.26 1.00 22.59
CA PRO A 195 -4.46 2.40 22.25
C PRO A 195 -3.30 3.31 22.62
N ALA A 196 -2.67 3.09 23.78
CA ALA A 196 -1.56 3.95 24.21
C ALA A 196 -0.35 3.72 23.32
N THR A 197 -0.11 2.48 22.90
CA THR A 197 0.94 2.16 21.92
C THR A 197 0.61 2.70 20.53
N ILE A 198 -0.63 2.59 20.04
CA ILE A 198 -1.06 3.20 18.77
C ILE A 198 -0.73 4.69 18.75
N MET A 199 -1.13 5.42 19.80
CA MET A 199 -0.84 6.86 19.91
C MET A 199 0.66 7.13 20.00
N THR A 200 1.40 6.36 20.81
CA THR A 200 2.83 6.57 21.01
C THR A 200 3.65 6.31 19.74
N VAL A 201 3.26 5.29 18.96
CA VAL A 201 3.96 4.90 17.74
C VAL A 201 3.52 5.75 16.56
N GLY A 202 2.21 6.03 16.42
CA GLY A 202 1.67 6.75 15.28
C GLY A 202 1.99 8.25 15.26
N VAL A 203 2.09 8.90 16.43
CA VAL A 203 2.42 10.33 16.51
C VAL A 203 3.84 10.56 15.97
N LEU A 204 4.03 11.61 15.16
CA LEU A 204 5.30 11.93 14.51
C LEU A 204 5.83 10.81 13.60
N ASN A 205 4.95 9.92 13.10
CA ASN A 205 5.33 8.76 12.29
C ASN A 205 4.90 8.84 10.83
N GLY A 206 4.58 10.04 10.36
CA GLY A 206 4.30 10.29 8.94
C GLY A 206 5.41 9.76 8.03
N ASN A 207 5.03 9.11 6.93
CA ASN A 207 5.96 8.53 5.95
C ASN A 207 5.56 8.96 4.54
N ILE A 208 6.54 9.44 3.76
CA ILE A 208 6.38 9.63 2.31
C ILE A 208 7.27 8.63 1.56
N PRO A 209 6.73 7.78 0.68
CA PRO A 209 5.30 7.49 0.52
C PRO A 209 4.73 6.86 1.80
N ALA A 210 3.40 6.89 1.93
CA ALA A 210 2.69 6.12 2.93
C ALA A 210 2.92 4.61 2.74
N PRO A 211 2.70 3.76 3.77
CA PRO A 211 2.96 2.32 3.71
C PRO A 211 2.44 1.65 2.44
N LEU A 212 3.33 0.99 1.68
CA LEU A 212 2.97 0.35 0.41
C LEU A 212 1.89 -0.72 0.65
N ILE A 213 0.82 -0.68 -0.13
CA ILE A 213 -0.26 -1.67 -0.11
C ILE A 213 -0.15 -2.56 -1.34
N ALA A 214 -0.15 -3.88 -1.15
CA ALA A 214 -0.29 -4.81 -2.26
C ALA A 214 -1.00 -6.09 -1.85
N PHE A 215 -1.85 -6.61 -2.73
CA PHE A 215 -2.57 -7.86 -2.51
C PHE A 215 -2.94 -8.49 -3.85
N ASP A 216 -3.54 -9.66 -3.83
CA ASP A 216 -3.84 -10.42 -5.03
C ASP A 216 -5.34 -10.27 -5.37
N GLU A 217 -5.69 -10.36 -6.66
CA GLU A 217 -7.09 -10.42 -7.08
C GLU A 217 -7.84 -11.51 -6.31
N ASP A 218 -9.09 -11.21 -5.99
CA ASP A 218 -10.00 -11.99 -5.15
C ASP A 218 -9.77 -11.92 -3.64
N ASP A 219 -8.69 -11.30 -3.16
CA ASP A 219 -8.52 -11.09 -1.71
C ASP A 219 -9.57 -10.14 -1.13
N GLU A 220 -9.96 -10.36 0.13
CA GLU A 220 -10.64 -9.33 0.94
C GLU A 220 -9.60 -8.55 1.74
N PHE A 221 -9.62 -7.23 1.63
CA PHE A 221 -8.68 -6.34 2.29
C PHE A 221 -9.37 -5.47 3.36
N PHE A 222 -8.85 -5.52 4.58
CA PHE A 222 -9.29 -4.69 5.70
C PHE A 222 -8.17 -3.72 6.10
N LEU A 223 -8.43 -2.42 5.98
CA LEU A 223 -7.48 -1.37 6.34
C LEU A 223 -8.01 -0.60 7.55
N THR A 224 -7.30 -0.65 8.67
CA THR A 224 -7.62 0.17 9.84
C THR A 224 -6.80 1.45 9.83
N LEU A 225 -7.48 2.60 9.87
CA LEU A 225 -6.87 3.91 10.08
C LEU A 225 -7.15 4.37 11.52
N SER A 226 -6.09 4.71 12.26
CA SER A 226 -6.15 5.37 13.55
C SER A 226 -5.69 6.81 13.43
N ASN A 227 -6.58 7.79 13.61
CA ASN A 227 -6.19 9.20 13.60
C ASN A 227 -5.59 9.55 14.97
N VAL A 228 -4.27 9.74 15.03
CA VAL A 228 -3.53 10.03 16.26
C VAL A 228 -3.35 11.53 16.50
N GLY A 229 -3.77 12.37 15.55
CA GLY A 229 -3.63 13.82 15.58
C GLY A 229 -2.22 14.31 15.28
N MET A 230 -2.07 15.64 15.32
CA MET A 230 -0.84 16.34 14.97
C MET A 230 -0.27 17.01 16.22
N ILE A 231 0.85 16.52 16.74
CA ILE A 231 1.46 17.08 17.94
C ILE A 231 2.21 18.39 17.69
N MET A 232 2.68 18.61 16.46
CA MET A 232 3.33 19.84 16.00
C MET A 232 2.32 20.94 15.70
N ARG A 233 1.09 20.56 15.35
CA ARG A 233 -0.05 21.45 15.12
C ARG A 233 -1.23 21.06 16.01
N PRO A 234 -1.10 21.17 17.34
CA PRO A 234 -2.16 20.76 18.28
C PRO A 234 -3.40 21.65 18.20
N ASP A 235 -3.32 22.76 17.47
CA ASP A 235 -4.43 23.66 17.14
C ASP A 235 -5.29 23.14 15.97
N LEU A 236 -4.76 22.22 15.16
CA LEU A 236 -5.48 21.59 14.06
C LEU A 236 -6.18 20.31 14.55
N PHE A 237 -7.50 20.28 14.41
CA PHE A 237 -8.33 19.12 14.74
C PHE A 237 -8.78 18.39 13.48
N GLU A 238 -7.86 18.21 12.53
CA GLU A 238 -8.19 17.64 11.22
C GLU A 238 -8.61 16.19 11.36
N GLU A 239 -9.67 15.88 10.62
CA GLU A 239 -10.08 14.51 10.40
C GLU A 239 -9.23 13.90 9.29
N HIS A 240 -9.21 12.57 9.20
CA HIS A 240 -8.56 11.87 8.11
C HIS A 240 -9.45 10.76 7.56
N THR A 241 -9.24 10.45 6.28
CA THR A 241 -9.89 9.35 5.56
C THR A 241 -8.87 8.59 4.72
N VAL A 242 -9.27 7.43 4.19
CA VAL A 242 -8.54 6.74 3.12
C VAL A 242 -9.46 6.59 1.92
N HIS A 243 -9.11 7.24 0.83
CA HIS A 243 -9.71 7.02 -0.48
C HIS A 243 -8.82 6.11 -1.31
N PHE A 244 -9.39 5.01 -1.80
CA PHE A 244 -8.74 4.09 -2.71
C PHE A 244 -9.05 4.55 -4.15
N HIS A 245 -8.11 5.27 -4.74
CA HIS A 245 -8.28 5.86 -6.05
C HIS A 245 -8.20 4.81 -7.16
N GLY A 246 -9.20 4.84 -8.06
CA GLY A 246 -9.33 3.90 -9.17
C GLY A 246 -10.09 2.61 -8.82
N TYR A 247 -10.45 2.39 -7.55
CA TYR A 247 -11.25 1.22 -7.17
C TYR A 247 -12.63 1.27 -7.83
N PRO A 248 -12.98 0.31 -8.70
CA PRO A 248 -14.27 0.27 -9.36
C PRO A 248 -15.39 -0.11 -8.37
N ASN A 249 -16.47 0.68 -8.32
CA ASN A 249 -17.66 0.39 -7.52
C ASN A 249 -17.37 0.23 -6.01
N ALA A 250 -16.49 1.08 -5.46
CA ALA A 250 -16.34 1.18 -4.01
C ALA A 250 -17.71 1.50 -3.39
N SER A 251 -18.02 0.85 -2.26
CA SER A 251 -19.19 1.26 -1.49
C SER A 251 -18.99 2.71 -1.05
N SER A 252 -19.99 3.58 -1.24
CA SER A 252 -19.90 4.98 -0.80
C SER A 252 -19.62 5.14 0.71
N TYR A 253 -19.83 4.08 1.49
CA TYR A 253 -19.51 4.03 2.92
C TYR A 253 -18.02 3.80 3.21
N TYR A 254 -17.27 3.17 2.29
CA TYR A 254 -15.84 2.87 2.41
C TYR A 254 -14.99 3.55 1.32
N ASP A 255 -15.59 4.46 0.55
CA ASP A 255 -14.90 5.17 -0.54
C ASP A 255 -13.89 6.20 -0.02
N GLY A 256 -14.06 6.71 1.20
CA GLY A 256 -13.13 7.64 1.83
C GLY A 256 -13.32 9.10 1.46
N VAL A 257 -14.32 9.41 0.63
CA VAL A 257 -14.75 10.78 0.34
C VAL A 257 -15.69 11.26 1.45
N PRO A 258 -15.31 12.24 2.28
CA PRO A 258 -16.03 12.59 3.52
C PRO A 258 -17.47 13.09 3.31
N ASP A 259 -17.84 13.50 2.09
CA ASP A 259 -19.22 13.88 1.77
C ASP A 259 -20.19 12.68 1.77
N ALA A 260 -19.68 11.47 1.58
CA ALA A 260 -20.46 10.22 1.48
C ALA A 260 -20.00 9.12 2.45
N THR A 261 -18.69 9.10 2.76
CA THR A 261 -18.04 8.26 3.76
C THR A 261 -17.89 9.04 5.08
N TRP A 262 -17.74 8.34 6.20
CA TRP A 262 -17.39 8.96 7.48
C TRP A 262 -15.93 9.45 7.48
N ALA A 263 -15.64 10.46 8.31
CA ALA A 263 -14.29 10.94 8.56
C ALA A 263 -13.85 10.63 10.00
N ILE A 264 -12.57 10.30 10.19
CA ILE A 264 -12.06 9.86 11.49
C ILE A 264 -11.52 11.07 12.24
N ASN A 265 -12.18 11.39 13.36
CA ASN A 265 -11.71 12.40 14.31
C ASN A 265 -10.45 11.94 15.04
N ILE A 266 -9.66 12.88 15.56
CA ILE A 266 -8.49 12.62 16.41
C ILE A 266 -8.87 11.71 17.59
N GLY A 267 -8.04 10.69 17.84
CA GLY A 267 -8.27 9.64 18.82
C GLY A 267 -9.30 8.58 18.37
N GLY A 268 -9.80 8.67 17.14
CA GLY A 268 -10.70 7.70 16.54
C GLY A 268 -9.95 6.63 15.74
N SER A 269 -10.58 5.48 15.55
CA SER A 269 -10.13 4.44 14.63
C SER A 269 -11.31 3.85 13.88
N ALA A 270 -11.09 3.49 12.62
CA ALA A 270 -12.10 2.85 11.81
C ALA A 270 -11.46 1.94 10.75
N THR A 271 -12.17 0.86 10.42
CA THR A 271 -11.72 -0.15 9.46
C THR A 271 -12.52 -0.04 8.17
N TYR A 272 -11.79 0.17 7.08
CA TYR A 272 -12.28 0.07 5.70
C TYR A 272 -12.31 -1.38 5.26
N TYR A 273 -13.23 -1.69 4.35
CA TYR A 273 -13.34 -2.99 3.69
C TYR A 273 -13.31 -2.81 2.18
N TYR A 274 -12.43 -3.56 1.53
CA TYR A 274 -12.29 -3.63 0.08
C TYR A 274 -12.26 -5.09 -0.35
N LEU A 275 -12.89 -5.39 -1.47
CA LEU A 275 -12.72 -6.65 -2.18
C LEU A 275 -11.78 -6.36 -3.35
N ALA A 276 -10.65 -7.06 -3.43
CA ALA A 276 -9.61 -6.75 -4.41
C ALA A 276 -10.20 -6.56 -5.82
N PRO A 277 -10.00 -5.38 -6.44
CA PRO A 277 -10.48 -5.12 -7.79
C PRO A 277 -9.63 -5.87 -8.81
N ASP A 278 -9.80 -5.57 -10.11
CA ASP A 278 -8.95 -6.16 -11.13
C ASP A 278 -7.46 -5.86 -10.90
N ALA A 279 -6.60 -6.70 -11.45
CA ALA A 279 -5.16 -6.49 -11.43
C ALA A 279 -4.77 -5.14 -12.05
N GLY A 280 -3.82 -4.44 -11.43
CA GLY A 280 -3.32 -3.17 -11.92
C GLY A 280 -2.69 -2.31 -10.84
N THR A 281 -2.15 -1.17 -11.25
CA THR A 281 -1.53 -0.19 -10.36
C THR A 281 -2.52 0.91 -10.00
N TYR A 282 -2.74 1.09 -8.71
CA TYR A 282 -3.64 2.04 -8.10
C TYR A 282 -2.84 2.92 -7.11
N PHE A 283 -3.56 3.73 -6.35
CA PHE A 283 -2.98 4.52 -5.27
C PHE A 283 -4.09 4.90 -4.29
N TRP A 284 -3.69 5.41 -3.14
CA TRP A 284 -4.60 5.79 -2.08
C TRP A 284 -4.12 7.06 -1.40
N HIS A 285 -5.06 7.85 -0.89
CA HIS A 285 -4.76 9.14 -0.29
C HIS A 285 -5.85 9.58 0.70
N CYS A 286 -5.55 10.60 1.49
CA CYS A 286 -6.57 11.26 2.30
C CYS A 286 -7.49 12.12 1.43
N HIS A 287 -8.77 12.22 1.78
CA HIS A 287 -9.73 13.05 1.05
C HIS A 287 -10.30 14.20 1.89
N ILE A 288 -9.72 14.44 3.06
CA ILE A 288 -9.93 15.68 3.83
C ILE A 288 -8.99 16.73 3.24
N THR A 289 -9.54 17.93 2.96
CA THR A 289 -8.83 19.06 2.30
C THR A 289 -7.78 18.60 1.27
N PRO A 290 -8.16 17.84 0.21
CA PRO A 290 -7.20 17.05 -0.56
C PRO A 290 -5.95 17.80 -1.04
N PRO A 291 -6.03 19.04 -1.57
CA PRO A 291 -4.83 19.76 -2.00
C PRO A 291 -3.77 19.93 -0.89
N GLU A 292 -4.19 20.15 0.36
CA GLU A 292 -3.30 20.28 1.51
C GLU A 292 -2.78 18.91 1.93
N HIS A 293 -3.68 17.97 2.22
CA HIS A 293 -3.27 16.67 2.78
C HIS A 293 -2.43 15.84 1.79
N LEU A 294 -2.67 15.95 0.48
CA LEU A 294 -1.83 15.29 -0.52
C LEU A 294 -0.43 15.93 -0.53
N GLN A 295 -0.36 17.25 -0.66
CA GLN A 295 0.90 18.01 -0.65
C GLN A 295 1.71 17.77 0.63
N MET A 296 1.03 17.65 1.77
CA MET A 296 1.67 17.41 3.06
C MET A 296 2.11 15.95 3.24
N GLY A 297 1.75 15.04 2.33
CA GLY A 297 2.30 13.69 2.25
C GLY A 297 1.36 12.54 2.60
N MET A 298 0.04 12.77 2.68
CA MET A 298 -0.98 11.71 2.89
C MET A 298 -1.29 10.95 1.59
N VAL A 299 -0.25 10.38 0.98
CA VAL A 299 -0.32 9.70 -0.33
C VAL A 299 0.46 8.39 -0.31
N GLY A 300 -0.13 7.34 -0.86
CA GLY A 300 0.45 6.00 -0.87
C GLY A 300 0.20 5.23 -2.16
N GLN A 301 1.15 4.36 -2.49
CA GLN A 301 1.06 3.44 -3.61
C GLN A 301 0.21 2.22 -3.23
N LEU A 302 -0.60 1.75 -4.18
CA LEU A 302 -1.33 0.48 -4.07
C LEU A 302 -1.23 -0.32 -5.37
N TYR A 303 -1.09 -1.63 -5.32
CA TYR A 303 -1.30 -2.43 -6.53
C TYR A 303 -1.92 -3.79 -6.26
N VAL A 304 -2.63 -4.30 -7.27
CA VAL A 304 -3.28 -5.60 -7.23
C VAL A 304 -2.61 -6.53 -8.22
N ARG A 305 -2.22 -7.71 -7.75
CA ARG A 305 -1.56 -8.73 -8.55
C ARG A 305 -2.59 -9.62 -9.24
N PRO A 306 -2.33 -10.04 -10.49
CA PRO A 306 -3.30 -10.84 -11.22
C PRO A 306 -3.41 -12.25 -10.66
N ARG A 307 -4.64 -12.74 -10.64
CA ARG A 307 -5.04 -14.12 -10.40
C ARG A 307 -4.25 -15.11 -11.25
N GLN A 308 -3.79 -14.69 -12.43
CA GLN A 308 -2.88 -15.43 -13.29
C GLN A 308 -1.58 -15.89 -12.59
N ASN A 309 -1.07 -15.12 -11.62
CA ASN A 309 0.11 -15.50 -10.82
C ASN A 309 -0.14 -16.72 -9.93
N ARG A 310 -1.40 -16.97 -9.56
CA ARG A 310 -1.80 -18.07 -8.68
C ARG A 310 -2.18 -19.34 -9.44
N LEU A 311 -2.10 -19.35 -10.78
CA LEU A 311 -2.42 -20.55 -11.56
C LEU A 311 -1.43 -21.69 -11.27
N PRO A 312 -1.90 -22.96 -11.20
CA PRO A 312 -1.00 -24.09 -11.08
C PRO A 312 -0.03 -24.16 -12.27
N ALA A 313 1.20 -24.58 -12.01
CA ALA A 313 2.17 -24.85 -13.07
C ALA A 313 1.61 -25.87 -14.07
N GLY A 314 1.76 -25.58 -15.37
CA GLY A 314 1.21 -26.38 -16.46
C GLY A 314 -0.22 -26.00 -16.88
N ALA A 315 -0.92 -25.13 -16.14
CA ALA A 315 -2.23 -24.62 -16.57
C ALA A 315 -2.09 -23.70 -17.81
N SER A 316 -2.99 -23.85 -18.78
CA SER A 316 -3.04 -22.97 -19.96
C SER A 316 -3.54 -21.58 -19.59
N LEU A 317 -2.73 -20.55 -19.87
CA LEU A 317 -3.09 -19.15 -19.58
C LEU A 317 -4.26 -18.69 -20.43
N TYR A 318 -4.23 -19.00 -21.73
CA TYR A 318 -5.33 -18.73 -22.65
C TYR A 318 -6.65 -19.36 -22.19
N THR A 319 -6.63 -20.62 -21.74
CA THR A 319 -7.83 -21.31 -21.27
C THR A 319 -8.37 -20.69 -19.99
N ALA A 320 -7.49 -20.37 -19.03
CA ALA A 320 -7.89 -19.69 -17.80
C ALA A 320 -8.58 -18.34 -18.10
N ALA A 321 -7.99 -17.52 -18.97
CA ALA A 321 -8.55 -16.24 -19.39
C ALA A 321 -9.94 -16.39 -20.05
N THR A 322 -10.03 -17.25 -21.06
CA THR A 322 -11.21 -17.36 -21.93
C THR A 322 -12.36 -18.18 -21.36
N THR A 323 -12.11 -18.98 -20.32
CA THR A 323 -13.14 -19.87 -19.76
C THR A 323 -13.34 -19.72 -18.26
N TRP A 324 -12.28 -19.61 -17.46
CA TRP A 324 -12.41 -19.59 -16.00
C TRP A 324 -12.76 -18.19 -15.52
N TYR A 325 -12.01 -17.17 -15.95
CA TYR A 325 -12.27 -15.79 -15.51
C TYR A 325 -13.64 -15.29 -15.97
N GLN A 326 -14.15 -15.82 -17.10
CA GLN A 326 -15.47 -15.46 -17.64
C GLN A 326 -16.66 -16.02 -16.83
N GLN A 327 -16.43 -16.90 -15.87
CA GLN A 327 -17.49 -17.44 -15.01
C GLN A 327 -17.71 -16.59 -13.74
N ASP A 328 -16.82 -15.64 -13.44
CA ASP A 328 -17.04 -14.64 -12.40
C ASP A 328 -17.64 -13.38 -13.02
N LEU A 329 -18.94 -13.14 -12.77
CA LEU A 329 -19.67 -11.98 -13.30
C LEU A 329 -19.07 -10.63 -12.90
N ARG A 330 -18.22 -10.56 -11.87
CA ARG A 330 -17.54 -9.32 -11.47
C ARG A 330 -16.43 -8.92 -12.45
N THR A 331 -15.78 -9.90 -13.08
CA THR A 331 -14.63 -9.71 -13.97
C THR A 331 -14.87 -10.18 -15.40
N ALA A 332 -16.00 -10.85 -15.65
CA ALA A 332 -16.36 -11.41 -16.94
C ALA A 332 -16.61 -10.31 -17.98
N CYS A 333 -16.12 -10.56 -19.18
CA CYS A 333 -16.25 -9.72 -20.36
C CYS A 333 -17.35 -10.23 -21.29
N LEU A 334 -18.48 -10.64 -20.70
CA LEU A 334 -19.63 -11.16 -21.42
C LEU A 334 -20.66 -10.04 -21.62
N ASN A 335 -21.00 -9.75 -22.88
CA ASN A 335 -22.09 -8.83 -23.20
C ASN A 335 -23.43 -9.41 -22.71
N THR A 336 -23.97 -8.86 -21.61
CA THR A 336 -25.29 -9.24 -21.09
C THR A 336 -26.45 -8.71 -21.96
N GLY A 337 -26.16 -7.97 -23.04
CA GLY A 337 -27.13 -7.35 -23.94
C GLY A 337 -27.35 -8.02 -25.31
N ASN A 338 -26.69 -9.14 -25.64
CA ASN A 338 -26.93 -9.87 -26.89
C ASN A 338 -27.61 -11.22 -26.64
N SER A 339 -28.87 -11.32 -27.05
CA SER A 339 -29.76 -12.48 -26.93
C SER A 339 -29.39 -13.71 -27.80
N ASN A 340 -28.27 -13.71 -28.52
CA ASN A 340 -27.85 -14.81 -29.42
C ASN A 340 -26.69 -15.68 -28.92
N GLY A 341 -26.27 -15.58 -27.65
CA GLY A 341 -25.26 -16.49 -27.08
C GLY A 341 -23.88 -16.44 -27.75
N THR A 342 -23.61 -15.38 -28.53
CA THR A 342 -22.30 -15.11 -29.11
C THR A 342 -21.56 -14.17 -28.15
N ILE A 343 -20.42 -14.59 -27.63
CA ILE A 343 -19.55 -13.77 -26.78
C ILE A 343 -19.12 -12.56 -27.62
N SER A 344 -19.66 -11.39 -27.29
CA SER A 344 -19.17 -10.10 -27.78
C SER A 344 -18.43 -9.43 -26.62
N PRO A 345 -17.27 -8.80 -26.85
CA PRO A 345 -16.61 -7.99 -25.84
C PRO A 345 -17.55 -6.86 -25.40
N ASP A 346 -17.77 -6.72 -24.10
CA ASP A 346 -18.41 -5.53 -23.53
C ASP A 346 -17.43 -4.35 -23.57
N ILE A 347 -17.90 -3.13 -23.78
CA ILE A 347 -17.10 -1.90 -23.65
C ILE A 347 -16.69 -1.65 -22.20
N LEU A 348 -17.42 -2.23 -21.23
CA LEU A 348 -17.09 -2.19 -19.81
C LEU A 348 -16.26 -3.39 -19.34
N CYS A 349 -15.73 -4.20 -20.28
CA CYS A 349 -14.87 -5.34 -19.98
C CYS A 349 -13.59 -4.89 -19.26
N SER A 350 -13.40 -5.33 -18.02
CA SER A 350 -12.22 -4.99 -17.24
C SER A 350 -10.98 -5.83 -17.59
N THR A 351 -11.18 -7.04 -18.13
CA THR A 351 -10.10 -7.97 -18.51
C THR A 351 -10.25 -8.50 -19.95
N PRO A 352 -9.92 -7.69 -20.98
CA PRO A 352 -10.09 -8.09 -22.38
C PRO A 352 -9.33 -9.36 -22.74
N GLN A 353 -10.03 -10.26 -23.44
CA GLN A 353 -9.54 -11.59 -23.78
C GLN A 353 -8.43 -11.53 -24.84
N PRO A 354 -7.40 -12.39 -24.78
CA PRO A 354 -6.36 -12.42 -25.81
C PRO A 354 -6.93 -12.85 -27.17
N ALA A 355 -6.52 -12.18 -28.25
CA ALA A 355 -6.96 -12.51 -29.61
C ALA A 355 -6.46 -13.87 -30.12
N ILE A 356 -5.30 -14.31 -29.63
CA ILE A 356 -4.58 -15.49 -30.11
C ILE A 356 -4.26 -16.39 -28.93
N ASN A 357 -4.42 -17.71 -29.12
CA ASN A 357 -3.89 -18.70 -28.21
C ASN A 357 -2.42 -18.97 -28.53
N THR A 358 -1.49 -18.49 -27.71
CA THR A 358 -0.05 -18.75 -27.93
C THR A 358 0.38 -20.13 -27.44
N ALA A 359 -0.56 -20.93 -26.91
CA ALA A 359 -0.35 -22.24 -26.31
C ALA A 359 0.65 -22.22 -25.13
N PHE A 360 0.82 -21.07 -24.47
CA PHE A 360 1.67 -20.97 -23.30
C PHE A 360 0.97 -21.57 -22.07
N ASN A 361 1.75 -22.35 -21.33
CA ASN A 361 1.34 -22.90 -20.05
C ASN A 361 2.10 -22.20 -18.94
N HIS A 362 1.40 -21.83 -17.88
CA HIS A 362 1.97 -21.16 -16.72
C HIS A 362 3.17 -21.95 -16.16
N VAL A 363 4.24 -21.24 -15.84
CA VAL A 363 5.45 -21.80 -15.22
C VAL A 363 5.50 -21.31 -13.78
N ALA A 364 5.76 -22.22 -12.84
CA ALA A 364 5.86 -21.89 -11.43
C ALA A 364 6.82 -20.72 -11.20
N GLY A 365 6.36 -19.73 -10.43
CA GLY A 365 7.13 -18.53 -10.10
C GLY A 365 7.09 -17.41 -11.15
N TYR A 366 6.44 -17.61 -12.31
CA TYR A 366 6.27 -16.52 -13.27
C TYR A 366 5.20 -15.55 -12.78
N LYS A 367 5.51 -14.25 -12.86
CA LYS A 367 4.63 -13.16 -12.48
C LYS A 367 4.25 -12.30 -13.68
N TYR A 368 3.05 -11.74 -13.64
CA TYR A 368 2.46 -10.93 -14.70
C TYR A 368 1.90 -9.63 -14.12
N ALA A 369 1.87 -8.58 -14.92
CA ALA A 369 1.23 -7.32 -14.51
C ALA A 369 -0.31 -7.44 -14.51
N TYR A 370 -0.86 -8.21 -15.46
CA TYR A 370 -2.30 -8.37 -15.67
C TYR A 370 -2.68 -9.83 -15.97
N ASN A 371 -3.98 -10.15 -15.93
CA ASN A 371 -4.58 -11.37 -16.48
C ASN A 371 -4.54 -11.36 -18.01
N ASP A 372 -3.35 -11.34 -18.58
CA ASP A 372 -3.13 -11.11 -20.00
C ASP A 372 -3.32 -12.37 -20.86
N GLY A 373 -3.46 -13.53 -20.22
CA GLY A 373 -3.65 -14.82 -20.85
C GLY A 373 -2.43 -15.34 -21.60
N ASP A 374 -1.26 -14.71 -21.43
CA ASP A 374 -0.01 -14.80 -22.22
C ASP A 374 0.20 -13.76 -23.33
N GLY A 375 -0.55 -12.65 -23.28
CA GLY A 375 -0.14 -11.39 -23.90
C GLY A 375 1.22 -10.85 -23.42
N SER A 376 1.81 -11.49 -22.41
CA SER A 376 3.19 -11.48 -21.91
C SER A 376 3.68 -10.21 -21.21
N THR A 377 2.80 -9.56 -20.47
CA THR A 377 3.09 -8.62 -19.37
C THR A 377 3.92 -9.23 -18.22
N ARG A 378 4.65 -10.32 -18.51
CA ARG A 378 5.49 -11.09 -17.62
C ARG A 378 6.72 -10.27 -17.21
N TYR A 379 7.08 -10.36 -15.93
CA TYR A 379 8.25 -9.71 -15.38
C TYR A 379 9.03 -10.62 -14.41
N ASP A 380 10.27 -10.23 -14.08
CA ASP A 380 11.13 -10.85 -13.08
C ASP A 380 11.12 -10.07 -11.76
N ILE A 381 11.22 -8.74 -11.85
CA ILE A 381 11.25 -7.84 -10.69
C ILE A 381 10.09 -6.85 -10.76
N ASP A 382 9.51 -6.57 -9.59
CA ASP A 382 8.40 -5.65 -9.40
C ASP A 382 8.94 -4.37 -8.74
N VAL A 383 8.73 -3.21 -9.38
CA VAL A 383 9.31 -1.93 -8.96
C VAL A 383 8.18 -0.89 -8.83
N PRO A 384 7.59 -0.74 -7.63
CA PRO A 384 6.64 0.33 -7.35
C PRO A 384 7.33 1.68 -7.31
N ILE A 385 6.77 2.67 -8.02
CA ILE A 385 7.28 4.03 -8.13
C ILE A 385 6.11 5.00 -7.92
N GLN A 386 6.06 5.62 -6.75
CA GLN A 386 5.21 6.76 -6.49
C GLN A 386 5.95 8.05 -6.88
N ILE A 387 5.38 8.83 -7.79
CA ILE A 387 5.83 10.17 -8.11
C ILE A 387 5.09 11.15 -7.19
N HIS A 388 5.84 12.04 -6.57
CA HIS A 388 5.29 13.14 -5.77
C HIS A 388 6.18 14.39 -5.80
N GLY A 389 5.68 15.53 -5.34
CA GLY A 389 6.34 16.83 -5.39
C GLY A 389 6.02 17.60 -4.12
N PHE A 390 7.02 18.27 -3.54
CA PHE A 390 6.86 19.11 -2.36
C PHE A 390 7.27 20.55 -2.64
N ASP A 391 6.41 21.46 -2.19
CA ASP A 391 6.64 22.91 -2.11
C ASP A 391 7.16 23.26 -0.71
N PRO A 392 8.44 23.65 -0.57
CA PRO A 392 9.01 23.96 0.73
C PRO A 392 8.29 25.07 1.49
N ASN A 393 7.78 26.07 0.77
CA ASN A 393 7.07 27.18 1.38
C ASN A 393 5.69 26.73 1.88
N PHE A 394 4.99 25.87 1.14
CA PHE A 394 3.70 25.34 1.57
C PHE A 394 3.81 24.58 2.88
N HIS A 395 4.78 23.66 3.00
CA HIS A 395 4.98 22.89 4.23
C HIS A 395 5.47 23.76 5.40
N PHE A 396 6.30 24.79 5.13
CA PHE A 396 6.69 25.75 6.16
C PHE A 396 5.46 26.53 6.67
N VAL A 397 4.61 27.00 5.75
CA VAL A 397 3.37 27.71 6.11
C VAL A 397 2.41 26.78 6.85
N GLY A 398 2.26 25.53 6.42
CA GLY A 398 1.45 24.50 7.08
C GLY A 398 1.97 24.06 8.44
N MET A 399 3.24 24.31 8.75
CA MET A 399 3.77 24.20 10.12
C MET A 399 3.45 25.45 10.97
N THR A 400 3.00 26.54 10.36
CA THR A 400 2.64 27.81 11.03
C THR A 400 1.14 28.10 10.99
N PHE A 401 0.69 29.11 11.73
CA PHE A 401 -0.73 29.46 11.87
C PHE A 401 -1.32 30.25 10.67
N ASN A 402 -0.65 30.25 9.51
CA ASN A 402 -1.06 31.04 8.36
C ASN A 402 -1.86 30.20 7.37
N PRO A 403 -2.87 30.77 6.67
CA PRO A 403 -3.60 30.06 5.64
C PRO A 403 -2.69 29.77 4.44
N GLU A 404 -2.80 28.56 3.92
CA GLU A 404 -2.01 28.09 2.79
C GLU A 404 -2.58 28.58 1.45
N GLY A 405 -1.71 29.13 0.61
CA GLY A 405 -2.10 29.66 -0.70
C GLY A 405 -2.01 28.60 -1.80
N PHE A 406 -3.07 27.82 -2.01
CA PHE A 406 -3.07 26.73 -3.03
C PHE A 406 -2.70 27.20 -4.44
N ALA A 407 -3.09 28.42 -4.82
CA ALA A 407 -2.81 28.96 -6.15
C ALA A 407 -1.32 29.33 -6.37
N ASP A 408 -0.56 29.45 -5.29
CA ASP A 408 0.86 29.83 -5.32
C ASP A 408 1.79 28.63 -5.08
N MET A 409 1.24 27.41 -4.96
CA MET A 409 2.03 26.19 -4.75
C MET A 409 3.02 25.97 -5.90
N LYS A 410 4.28 25.71 -5.53
CA LYS A 410 5.37 25.46 -6.47
C LYS A 410 6.30 24.40 -5.92
N ASP A 411 6.23 23.22 -6.51
CA ASP A 411 7.11 22.14 -6.12
C ASP A 411 8.58 22.50 -6.41
N LYS A 412 9.45 22.11 -5.47
CA LYS A 412 10.91 22.31 -5.52
C LYS A 412 11.68 21.04 -5.25
N TYR A 413 11.05 20.08 -4.60
CA TYR A 413 11.57 18.74 -4.44
C TYR A 413 10.66 17.79 -5.16
N PHE A 414 11.21 17.08 -6.14
CA PHE A 414 10.47 16.09 -6.90
C PHE A 414 10.97 14.70 -6.53
N LEU A 415 10.04 13.79 -6.29
CA LEU A 415 10.25 12.58 -5.51
C LEU A 415 9.87 11.34 -6.30
N LEU A 416 10.74 10.35 -6.26
CA LEU A 416 10.43 8.97 -6.58
C LEU A 416 10.46 8.18 -5.27
N ASN A 417 9.33 7.62 -4.86
CA ASN A 417 9.16 6.96 -3.56
C ASN A 417 9.66 7.83 -2.39
N GLY A 418 9.28 9.12 -2.38
CA GLY A 418 9.61 10.05 -1.30
C GLY A 418 11.07 10.51 -1.28
N ARG A 419 11.82 10.26 -2.36
CA ARG A 419 13.26 10.52 -2.46
C ARG A 419 13.57 11.31 -3.72
N SER A 420 14.42 12.32 -3.60
CA SER A 420 15.02 12.99 -4.77
C SER A 420 16.41 12.41 -5.02
N TYR A 421 16.88 12.39 -6.27
CA TYR A 421 18.25 11.97 -6.57
C TYR A 421 19.25 12.84 -5.79
N PRO A 422 20.34 12.28 -5.24
CA PRO A 422 20.84 10.90 -5.40
C PRO A 422 20.27 9.86 -4.41
N ASP A 423 19.31 10.21 -3.57
CA ASP A 423 18.76 9.29 -2.56
C ASP A 423 17.92 8.15 -3.17
N THR A 424 17.45 8.34 -4.40
CA THR A 424 16.75 7.33 -5.22
C THR A 424 17.64 6.10 -5.52
N VAL A 425 18.96 6.31 -5.64
CA VAL A 425 19.96 5.25 -5.88
C VAL A 425 20.80 4.91 -4.65
N GLY A 426 20.42 5.48 -3.50
CA GLY A 426 21.10 5.35 -2.22
C GLY A 426 21.01 3.95 -1.60
N ILE A 427 21.60 2.95 -2.25
CA ILE A 427 21.71 1.58 -1.76
C ILE A 427 23.16 1.27 -1.42
N VAL A 428 23.34 0.50 -0.35
CA VAL A 428 24.67 0.15 0.17
C VAL A 428 25.45 -0.70 -0.81
N GLY A 429 26.70 -0.30 -1.05
CA GLY A 429 27.60 -1.00 -1.95
C GLY A 429 27.38 -0.68 -3.43
N TYR A 430 26.41 0.18 -3.78
CA TYR A 430 26.29 0.71 -5.13
C TYR A 430 27.29 1.85 -5.34
N ALA A 431 28.23 1.67 -6.26
CA ALA A 431 29.34 2.62 -6.49
C ALA A 431 28.90 3.98 -7.06
N GLY A 432 27.69 4.05 -7.64
CA GLY A 432 27.07 5.31 -8.11
C GLY A 432 26.27 6.05 -7.04
N GLY A 433 26.07 5.44 -5.85
CA GLY A 433 25.38 6.08 -4.73
C GLY A 433 26.25 7.16 -4.06
N PRO A 434 25.65 8.04 -3.24
CA PRO A 434 26.40 9.03 -2.48
C PRO A 434 27.51 8.35 -1.67
N SER A 435 28.76 8.79 -1.86
CA SER A 435 29.90 8.18 -1.14
C SER A 435 29.66 8.33 0.37
N THR A 436 29.96 7.29 1.15
CA THR A 436 29.93 7.35 2.63
C THR A 436 30.81 8.46 3.23
N SER A 437 31.67 9.08 2.42
CA SER A 437 32.52 10.23 2.75
C SER A 437 31.96 11.60 2.35
N ALA A 438 30.85 11.64 1.59
CA ALA A 438 30.11 12.85 1.22
C ALA A 438 28.79 12.90 2.00
N ALA A 439 28.85 12.53 3.28
CA ALA A 439 27.76 12.76 4.20
C ALA A 439 27.47 14.27 4.25
N SER A 440 26.45 14.72 3.51
CA SER A 440 25.58 15.74 4.07
C SER A 440 25.21 15.23 5.47
N ALA A 441 25.35 16.07 6.49
CA ALA A 441 25.10 15.69 7.87
C ALA A 441 23.62 15.32 8.16
N ALA A 442 22.80 15.18 7.12
CA ALA A 442 21.39 14.85 7.15
C ALA A 442 21.10 13.83 6.03
N GLY A 443 20.60 12.64 6.38
CA GLY A 443 19.82 11.83 5.44
C GLY A 443 20.50 10.72 4.61
N SER A 444 21.80 10.41 4.75
CA SER A 444 22.36 9.24 4.04
C SER A 444 21.57 7.96 4.38
N PRO A 445 21.12 7.17 3.37
CA PRO A 445 20.40 5.93 3.59
C PRO A 445 21.18 5.03 4.54
N ASP A 446 20.49 4.45 5.52
CA ASP A 446 21.10 3.55 6.49
C ASP A 446 21.81 2.40 5.78
N ALA A 447 23.00 2.07 6.29
CA ALA A 447 23.90 1.20 5.57
C ALA A 447 23.48 -0.29 5.58
N ALA A 448 22.45 -0.66 6.34
CA ALA A 448 21.92 -2.01 6.39
C ALA A 448 20.54 -2.12 5.74
N SER A 449 19.72 -1.08 5.87
CA SER A 449 18.31 -1.09 5.46
C SER A 449 18.00 -0.26 4.22
N GLY A 450 18.84 0.70 3.84
CA GLY A 450 18.53 1.68 2.77
C GLY A 450 17.44 2.68 3.12
N ALA A 451 16.96 2.69 4.37
CA ALA A 451 15.97 3.64 4.88
C ALA A 451 16.60 5.01 5.16
N ILE A 452 15.87 6.11 4.94
CA ILE A 452 16.36 7.45 5.28
C ILE A 452 15.88 7.81 6.69
N GLY A 453 16.83 8.15 7.57
CA GLY A 453 16.54 8.61 8.92
C GLY A 453 16.32 10.12 8.96
N THR A 454 15.21 10.55 9.56
CA THR A 454 14.88 11.96 9.82
C THR A 454 14.72 12.18 11.32
N GLU A 455 15.50 13.08 11.92
CA GLU A 455 15.33 13.46 13.33
C GLU A 455 14.10 14.34 13.50
N ASP A 456 13.14 13.90 14.30
CA ASP A 456 11.91 14.64 14.58
C ASP A 456 12.10 15.66 15.72
N SER A 457 11.10 16.51 15.91
CA SER A 457 10.96 17.53 16.95
C SER A 457 11.18 17.04 18.39
N ASP A 458 10.91 15.76 18.68
CA ASP A 458 11.16 15.14 19.99
C ASP A 458 12.63 14.69 20.16
N GLY A 459 13.49 15.00 19.18
CA GLY A 459 14.89 14.63 19.12
C GLY A 459 15.10 13.15 18.87
N ARG A 460 14.14 12.47 18.23
CA ARG A 460 14.26 11.05 17.88
C ARG A 460 14.20 10.87 16.36
N THR A 461 15.02 9.97 15.82
CA THR A 461 15.08 9.67 14.38
C THR A 461 14.04 8.63 13.94
N ARG A 462 13.16 9.04 13.02
CA ARG A 462 12.18 8.21 12.31
C ARG A 462 12.76 7.76 10.97
N PHE A 463 12.40 6.57 10.50
CA PHE A 463 12.91 6.07 9.22
C PHE A 463 11.80 5.95 8.19
N SER A 464 12.07 6.43 6.97
CA SER A 464 11.20 6.20 5.82
C SER A 464 11.22 4.74 5.38
N GLN A 465 10.30 4.36 4.50
CA GLN A 465 10.32 3.06 3.85
C GLN A 465 11.58 2.90 2.95
N PRO A 466 12.16 1.70 2.85
CA PRO A 466 13.37 1.45 2.08
C PRO A 466 12.96 1.04 0.67
N LEU A 467 12.31 1.96 -0.04
CA LEU A 467 11.80 1.75 -1.39
C LEU A 467 12.65 2.53 -2.40
N PRO A 468 13.94 2.18 -2.60
CA PRO A 468 14.77 2.84 -3.59
C PRO A 468 14.21 2.56 -4.98
N THR A 469 14.42 3.48 -5.91
CA THR A 469 14.00 3.33 -7.31
C THR A 469 15.16 2.92 -8.21
N LEU A 470 16.30 2.48 -7.64
CA LEU A 470 17.37 1.82 -8.38
C LEU A 470 16.88 0.50 -8.95
N ILE A 471 16.94 0.36 -10.27
CA ILE A 471 16.52 -0.86 -10.97
C ILE A 471 17.77 -1.63 -11.36
N THR A 472 17.89 -2.89 -10.93
CA THR A 472 18.99 -3.78 -11.32
C THR A 472 18.45 -4.98 -12.06
N LEU A 473 18.90 -5.18 -13.30
CA LEU A 473 18.52 -6.29 -14.17
C LEU A 473 19.76 -7.04 -14.62
N ASP A 474 19.68 -8.36 -14.68
CA ASP A 474 20.70 -9.17 -15.35
C ASP A 474 20.39 -9.27 -16.84
N SER A 475 21.41 -9.11 -17.69
CA SER A 475 21.30 -9.29 -19.15
C SER A 475 20.92 -10.71 -19.58
N HIS A 476 20.89 -11.65 -18.63
CA HIS A 476 20.53 -13.06 -18.78
C HIS A 476 19.74 -13.54 -17.55
N GLY A 477 19.16 -14.74 -17.62
CA GLY A 477 18.44 -15.35 -16.50
C GLY A 477 16.92 -15.22 -16.57
N GLY A 478 16.41 -14.49 -17.57
CA GLY A 478 15.02 -14.54 -17.98
C GLY A 478 14.65 -15.86 -18.69
N PRO A 479 13.35 -16.05 -18.98
CA PRO A 479 12.82 -17.23 -19.66
C PRO A 479 13.58 -17.58 -20.94
N GLY A 480 13.98 -18.84 -21.11
CA GLY A 480 14.71 -19.27 -22.31
C GLY A 480 16.12 -18.68 -22.45
N GLY A 481 16.69 -18.10 -21.37
CA GLY A 481 18.01 -17.49 -21.37
C GLY A 481 18.03 -16.04 -21.86
N THR A 482 16.87 -15.39 -21.95
CA THR A 482 16.76 -13.95 -22.26
C THR A 482 17.25 -13.09 -21.09
N GLY A 483 17.27 -11.77 -21.29
CA GLY A 483 17.44 -10.82 -20.20
C GLY A 483 16.25 -10.83 -19.25
N GLN A 484 16.45 -10.26 -18.07
CA GLN A 484 15.39 -10.02 -17.10
C GLN A 484 14.51 -8.83 -17.51
N ARG A 485 13.29 -8.81 -17.00
CA ARG A 485 12.28 -7.76 -17.18
C ARG A 485 11.90 -7.14 -15.84
N ALA A 486 11.86 -5.81 -15.78
CA ALA A 486 11.29 -5.06 -14.66
C ALA A 486 9.89 -4.57 -15.01
N LEU A 487 8.92 -4.78 -14.12
CA LEU A 487 7.64 -4.07 -14.14
C LEU A 487 7.76 -2.82 -13.28
N LEU A 488 7.65 -1.66 -13.89
CA LEU A 488 7.52 -0.38 -13.20
C LEU A 488 6.04 -0.10 -13.00
N ARG A 489 5.63 -0.02 -11.74
CA ARG A 489 4.26 0.34 -11.32
C ARG A 489 4.26 1.79 -10.91
N ILE A 490 3.94 2.67 -11.83
CA ILE A 490 4.10 4.11 -11.64
C ILE A 490 2.75 4.70 -11.27
N ALA A 491 2.66 5.43 -10.17
CA ALA A 491 1.52 6.28 -9.85
C ALA A 491 2.01 7.70 -9.58
N ASP A 492 1.31 8.69 -10.13
CA ASP A 492 1.61 10.10 -9.90
C ASP A 492 0.53 10.71 -9.00
N LEU A 493 0.94 11.21 -7.84
CA LEU A 493 0.08 11.90 -6.89
C LEU A 493 0.49 13.37 -6.72
N ASP A 494 1.20 13.95 -7.70
CA ASP A 494 1.48 15.39 -7.71
C ASP A 494 0.19 16.21 -7.73
N VAL A 495 0.20 17.29 -6.94
CA VAL A 495 -0.95 18.20 -6.87
C VAL A 495 -0.80 19.33 -7.89
N THR A 496 0.44 19.66 -8.29
CA THR A 496 0.73 20.87 -9.07
C THR A 496 1.28 20.63 -10.47
N GLU A 497 1.90 19.47 -10.74
CA GLU A 497 2.67 19.24 -11.96
C GLU A 497 2.20 18.01 -12.76
N TYR A 498 2.52 18.04 -14.06
CA TYR A 498 2.56 16.84 -14.90
C TYR A 498 3.97 16.33 -14.94
N GLN A 499 4.15 15.03 -14.73
CA GLN A 499 5.47 14.43 -14.70
C GLN A 499 5.76 13.66 -15.96
N THR A 500 6.99 13.82 -16.46
CA THR A 500 7.50 13.03 -17.58
C THR A 500 8.70 12.26 -17.11
N LEU A 501 8.74 10.95 -17.36
CA LEU A 501 9.94 10.13 -17.19
C LEU A 501 10.42 9.65 -18.55
N ALA A 502 11.72 9.72 -18.77
CA ALA A 502 12.40 9.31 -19.97
C ALA A 502 13.50 8.29 -19.65
N SER A 503 13.69 7.35 -20.56
CA SER A 503 14.76 6.36 -20.51
C SER A 503 15.58 6.43 -21.80
N LEU A 504 16.86 6.80 -21.66
CA LEU A 504 17.80 6.86 -22.77
C LEU A 504 18.57 5.55 -22.90
N GLY A 505 18.32 4.81 -23.97
CA GLY A 505 19.04 3.56 -24.28
C GLY A 505 18.32 2.28 -23.87
N MET A 506 17.21 2.38 -23.14
CA MET A 506 16.35 1.24 -22.79
C MET A 506 14.88 1.60 -23.02
N PRO A 507 14.25 1.13 -24.11
CA PRO A 507 12.86 1.43 -24.41
C PRO A 507 11.91 0.94 -23.31
N MET A 508 10.88 1.74 -23.04
CA MET A 508 9.78 1.42 -22.14
C MET A 508 8.62 0.86 -22.94
N GLN A 509 8.11 -0.31 -22.54
CA GLN A 509 6.88 -0.86 -23.08
C GLN A 509 5.73 -0.59 -22.11
N LEU A 510 4.87 0.37 -22.43
CA LEU A 510 3.65 0.65 -21.69
C LEU A 510 2.62 -0.45 -21.97
N VAL A 511 2.19 -1.14 -20.90
CA VAL A 511 1.24 -2.26 -20.97
C VAL A 511 -0.08 -1.98 -20.26
N GLY A 512 -0.12 -0.99 -19.36
CA GLY A 512 -1.33 -0.62 -18.63
C GLY A 512 -1.43 0.87 -18.33
N PHE A 513 -2.66 1.38 -18.23
CA PHE A 513 -2.99 2.77 -17.92
C PHE A 513 -4.17 2.79 -16.94
N ASN A 514 -4.05 3.50 -15.82
CA ASN A 514 -5.07 3.61 -14.76
C ASN A 514 -5.65 2.25 -14.34
N ALA A 515 -4.77 1.32 -13.97
CA ALA A 515 -5.08 -0.06 -13.60
C ALA A 515 -5.88 -0.85 -14.66
N LYS A 516 -5.72 -0.52 -15.95
CA LYS A 516 -6.32 -1.27 -17.06
C LYS A 516 -5.27 -1.70 -18.07
N LEU A 517 -5.34 -2.97 -18.46
CA LEU A 517 -4.54 -3.56 -19.52
C LEU A 517 -4.82 -2.86 -20.85
N LEU A 518 -3.77 -2.41 -21.54
CA LEU A 518 -3.87 -1.82 -22.87
C LEU A 518 -4.13 -2.91 -23.92
N ARG A 519 -5.41 -3.21 -24.13
CA ARG A 519 -5.88 -4.19 -25.10
C ARG A 519 -7.22 -3.76 -25.69
N ASP A 520 -7.39 -3.92 -27.00
CA ASP A 520 -8.65 -3.63 -27.65
C ASP A 520 -9.70 -4.74 -27.43
N GLN A 521 -10.94 -4.47 -27.84
CA GLN A 521 -12.04 -5.44 -27.73
C GLN A 521 -11.82 -6.70 -28.58
N ALA A 522 -11.08 -6.61 -29.69
CA ALA A 522 -10.75 -7.78 -30.49
C ALA A 522 -9.64 -8.63 -29.86
N GLY A 523 -9.06 -8.19 -28.74
CA GLY A 523 -8.01 -8.87 -28.00
C GLY A 523 -6.60 -8.54 -28.47
N ASN A 524 -6.44 -7.58 -29.37
CA ASN A 524 -5.13 -7.13 -29.83
C ASN A 524 -4.49 -6.24 -28.75
N ASN A 525 -3.24 -6.52 -28.43
CA ASN A 525 -2.48 -5.68 -27.51
C ASN A 525 -2.26 -4.29 -28.13
N LEU A 526 -2.55 -3.25 -27.36
CA LEU A 526 -2.32 -1.85 -27.72
C LEU A 526 -1.07 -1.30 -27.02
N TYR A 527 -0.09 -2.15 -26.75
CA TYR A 527 1.12 -1.77 -26.03
C TYR A 527 1.91 -0.72 -26.80
N ILE A 528 2.41 0.28 -26.08
CA ILE A 528 3.14 1.40 -26.68
C ILE A 528 4.61 1.26 -26.27
N THR A 529 5.49 1.15 -27.26
CA THR A 529 6.94 1.23 -27.01
C THR A 529 7.41 2.67 -27.20
N THR A 530 7.99 3.25 -26.16
CA THR A 530 8.39 4.66 -26.11
C THR A 530 9.67 4.83 -25.29
N ASN A 531 10.33 5.97 -25.44
CA ASN A 531 11.44 6.37 -24.57
C ASN A 531 11.01 7.38 -23.52
N SER A 532 9.77 7.84 -23.55
CA SER A 532 9.21 8.79 -22.59
C SER A 532 7.74 8.49 -22.31
N ILE A 533 7.37 8.63 -21.05
CA ILE A 533 6.00 8.54 -20.56
C ILE A 533 5.66 9.84 -19.82
N THR A 534 4.43 10.33 -19.99
CA THR A 534 3.92 11.49 -19.28
C THR A 534 2.62 11.08 -18.60
N LEU A 535 2.47 11.49 -17.35
CA LEU A 535 1.29 11.26 -16.52
C LEU A 535 1.04 12.51 -15.68
N GLY A 536 -0.22 12.77 -15.36
CA GLY A 536 -0.60 13.81 -14.41
C GLY A 536 -0.90 13.26 -13.03
N GLY A 537 -1.02 14.17 -12.07
CA GLY A 537 -1.58 13.85 -10.75
C GLY A 537 -2.91 13.12 -10.84
N GLY A 538 -3.00 11.96 -10.21
CA GLY A 538 -4.16 11.07 -10.25
C GLY A 538 -4.15 10.05 -11.40
N GLU A 539 -3.02 9.83 -12.06
CA GLU A 539 -2.87 8.79 -13.09
C GLU A 539 -1.83 7.73 -12.70
N SER A 540 -1.98 6.52 -13.25
CA SER A 540 -1.04 5.42 -13.08
C SER A 540 -0.69 4.73 -14.39
N LEU A 541 0.54 4.22 -14.48
CA LEU A 541 1.07 3.50 -15.65
C LEU A 541 1.75 2.20 -15.20
N ASP A 542 1.59 1.15 -16.00
CA ASP A 542 2.37 -0.07 -15.87
C ASP A 542 3.30 -0.22 -17.09
N VAL A 543 4.60 -0.20 -16.83
CA VAL A 543 5.64 -0.16 -17.87
C VAL A 543 6.62 -1.29 -17.68
N ILE A 544 7.00 -1.96 -18.76
CA ILE A 544 8.02 -3.01 -18.76
C ILE A 544 9.32 -2.49 -19.35
N LEU A 545 10.41 -2.67 -18.60
CA LEU A 545 11.78 -2.59 -19.10
C LEU A 545 12.31 -4.00 -19.37
N ASP A 546 12.86 -4.26 -20.55
CA ASP A 546 13.43 -5.56 -20.94
C ASP A 546 14.92 -5.41 -21.22
N SER A 547 15.76 -6.12 -20.45
CA SER A 547 17.23 -6.09 -20.60
C SER A 547 17.74 -7.01 -21.71
N THR A 548 16.86 -7.72 -22.41
CA THR A 548 17.25 -8.62 -23.51
C THR A 548 17.96 -7.87 -24.62
N GLY A 549 19.23 -8.20 -24.86
CA GLY A 549 20.05 -7.57 -25.88
C GLY A 549 20.54 -6.16 -25.53
N ILE A 550 20.29 -5.69 -24.30
CA ILE A 550 20.82 -4.42 -23.80
C ILE A 550 22.24 -4.67 -23.25
N PRO A 551 23.27 -3.94 -23.73
CA PRO A 551 24.63 -4.10 -23.21
C PRO A 551 24.71 -3.80 -21.70
N PRO A 552 25.52 -4.55 -20.93
CA PRO A 552 25.78 -4.22 -19.54
C PRO A 552 26.28 -2.78 -19.36
N GLY A 553 25.76 -2.09 -18.36
CA GLY A 553 26.03 -0.68 -18.11
C GLY A 553 24.95 -0.02 -17.26
N THR A 554 25.15 1.26 -16.97
CA THR A 554 24.19 2.11 -16.25
C THR A 554 23.45 3.00 -17.23
N TYR A 555 22.12 2.90 -17.21
CA TYR A 555 21.17 3.74 -17.91
C TYR A 555 20.41 4.59 -16.89
N PHE A 556 19.64 5.58 -17.36
CA PHE A 556 18.89 6.48 -16.49
C PHE A 556 17.40 6.43 -16.80
N LEU A 557 16.59 6.45 -15.76
CA LEU A 557 15.18 6.79 -15.80
C LEU A 557 15.04 8.15 -15.11
N TYR A 558 14.71 9.20 -15.85
CA TYR A 558 14.79 10.57 -15.36
C TYR A 558 13.79 11.50 -16.03
N THR A 559 13.49 12.63 -15.42
CA THR A 559 12.65 13.65 -16.05
C THR A 559 13.41 14.51 -17.06
N PRO A 560 12.89 14.72 -18.28
CA PRO A 560 13.48 15.67 -19.22
C PRO A 560 13.17 17.14 -18.85
N ASN A 561 12.30 17.40 -17.87
CA ASN A 561 12.03 18.74 -17.37
C ASN A 561 13.20 19.21 -16.49
N LEU A 562 13.95 20.20 -16.98
CA LEU A 562 15.22 20.60 -16.36
C LEU A 562 15.05 21.09 -14.91
N ASP A 563 13.96 21.80 -14.63
CA ASP A 563 13.61 22.30 -13.31
C ASP A 563 13.11 21.21 -12.36
N HIS A 564 12.82 20.01 -12.86
CA HIS A 564 12.48 18.85 -12.05
C HIS A 564 13.71 17.95 -11.76
N LEU A 565 14.90 18.34 -12.26
CA LEU A 565 16.20 17.72 -11.99
C LEU A 565 17.01 18.49 -10.94
N SER A 566 16.32 19.00 -9.92
CA SER A 566 16.91 19.77 -8.83
C SER A 566 16.33 19.39 -7.48
N ASN A 567 17.12 19.63 -6.44
CA ASN A 567 16.69 19.65 -5.04
C ASN A 567 16.67 21.12 -4.61
N ASP A 568 15.52 21.78 -4.76
CA ASP A 568 15.37 23.23 -4.62
C ASP A 568 16.42 24.05 -5.40
N ALA A 569 17.44 24.58 -4.72
CA ALA A 569 18.49 25.38 -5.34
C ALA A 569 19.65 24.56 -5.91
N GLU A 570 19.73 23.26 -5.61
CA GLU A 570 20.81 22.37 -6.05
C GLU A 570 20.47 21.66 -7.37
N ASN A 571 21.35 21.77 -8.36
CA ASN A 571 21.20 21.05 -9.63
C ASN A 571 21.62 19.58 -9.50
N PHE A 572 21.17 18.75 -10.45
CA PHE A 572 21.48 17.31 -10.53
C PHE A 572 20.81 16.51 -9.40
N GLY A 573 19.53 16.79 -9.14
CA GLY A 573 18.68 16.10 -8.16
C GLY A 573 17.32 15.69 -8.73
N GLY A 574 16.29 15.67 -7.90
CA GLY A 574 14.89 15.51 -8.31
C GLY A 574 14.52 14.13 -8.87
N LEU A 575 13.67 14.10 -9.92
CA LEU A 575 13.16 12.85 -10.52
C LEU A 575 14.20 12.20 -11.42
N MET A 576 15.13 11.51 -10.81
CA MET A 576 16.14 10.70 -11.49
C MET A 576 16.41 9.44 -10.70
N THR A 577 16.62 8.33 -11.41
CA THR A 577 17.17 7.09 -10.88
C THR A 577 17.96 6.36 -11.96
N GLU A 578 18.60 5.27 -11.58
CA GLU A 578 19.47 4.47 -12.43
C GLU A 578 18.87 3.10 -12.73
N VAL A 579 19.12 2.62 -13.95
CA VAL A 579 18.82 1.27 -14.41
C VAL A 579 20.13 0.58 -14.76
N VAL A 580 20.52 -0.39 -13.94
CA VAL A 580 21.80 -1.09 -14.05
C VAL A 580 21.56 -2.45 -14.71
N VAL A 581 22.17 -2.65 -15.87
CA VAL A 581 22.19 -3.94 -16.56
C VAL A 581 23.53 -4.64 -16.29
N LYS A 582 23.48 -5.84 -15.72
CA LYS A 582 24.66 -6.65 -15.37
C LYS A 582 25.04 -7.69 -16.42
#